data_AF-A0A968PED6-F1
#
_entry.id   AF-A0A968PED6-F1
#
_cell.length_a   1.000
_cell.length_b   1.000
_cell.length_c   1.000
_cell.angle_alpha   90.00
_cell.angle_beta   90.00
_cell.angle_gamma   90.00
#
_symmetry.space_group_name_H-M   'P 1'
#
loop_
_entity.id
_entity.type
_entity.pdbx_description
1 polymer ?
#
loop_
_entity_poly.entity_id
_entity_poly.type
_entity_poly.pdbx_seq_one_letter_code
_entity_poly.pdbx_strand_id
1 'polypeptide(L)' 'LQALPEGAPRTADDLAAAVDKPVDRVLAALLELELSGWIERQPGPVYLRLSASP' A
#
# COMPACT_ATOMS: atom_id res chain seq x y z
N LEU A 1 6.13 5.34 -2.40
CA LEU A 1 5.97 4.04 -1.71
C LEU A 1 6.86 2.97 -2.35
N GLN A 2 8.18 3.06 -2.15
CA GLN A 2 9.10 1.97 -2.55
C GLN A 2 8.96 0.73 -1.63
N ALA A 3 8.28 0.89 -0.49
CA ALA A 3 8.11 -0.13 0.55
C ALA A 3 7.01 -1.18 0.29
N LEU A 4 6.28 -1.08 -0.83
CA LEU A 4 5.35 -2.12 -1.28
C LEU A 4 6.07 -3.01 -2.30
N PRO A 5 6.78 -4.07 -1.86
CA PRO A 5 7.30 -5.08 -2.76
C PRO A 5 6.16 -5.69 -3.56
N GLU A 6 6.40 -5.89 -4.86
CA GLU A 6 5.44 -6.51 -5.77
C GLU A 6 5.01 -7.88 -5.23
N GLY A 7 3.69 -8.12 -5.18
CA GLY A 7 3.10 -9.41 -4.78
C GLY A 7 3.16 -9.77 -3.28
N ALA A 8 3.80 -8.98 -2.41
CA ALA A 8 3.84 -9.27 -0.97
C ALA A 8 2.90 -8.34 -0.18
N PRO A 9 1.85 -8.87 0.47
CA PRO A 9 0.89 -8.06 1.20
C PRO A 9 1.55 -7.37 2.41
N ARG A 10 1.18 -6.12 2.64
CA ARG A 10 1.63 -5.31 3.78
C ARG A 10 0.47 -4.57 4.42
N THR A 11 0.49 -4.43 5.73
CA THR A 11 -0.47 -3.58 6.45
C THR A 11 -0.08 -2.10 6.33
N ALA A 12 -1.03 -1.20 6.64
CA ALA A 12 -0.72 0.22 6.74
C ALA A 12 0.32 0.52 7.83
N ASP A 13 0.28 -0.21 8.95
CA ASP A 13 1.25 -0.11 10.06
C ASP A 13 2.66 -0.53 9.63
N ASP A 14 2.80 -1.65 8.89
CA ASP A 14 4.09 -2.09 8.37
C ASP A 14 4.70 -1.03 7.44
N LEU A 15 3.87 -0.43 6.58
CA LEU A 15 4.29 0.60 5.64
C LEU A 15 4.66 1.90 6.36
N ALA A 16 3.87 2.30 7.35
CA ALA A 16 4.13 3.45 8.22
C ALA A 16 5.48 3.33 8.93
N ALA A 17 5.76 2.16 9.50
CA ALA A 17 7.05 1.85 10.12
C ALA A 17 8.20 1.89 9.09
N ALA A 18 8.00 1.31 7.90
CA ALA A 18 9.03 1.27 6.86
C ALA A 18 9.39 2.64 6.28
N VAL A 19 8.45 3.58 6.21
CA VAL A 19 8.67 4.92 5.67
C VAL A 19 8.85 6.02 6.72
N ASP A 20 8.83 5.64 8.01
CA ASP A 20 8.85 6.55 9.16
C ASP A 20 7.82 7.69 9.02
N LYS A 21 6.56 7.30 8.84
CA LYS A 21 5.43 8.23 8.72
C LYS A 21 4.26 7.80 9.61
N PRO A 22 3.46 8.77 10.08
CA PRO A 22 2.17 8.49 10.71
C PRO A 22 1.26 7.61 9.83
N VAL A 23 0.56 6.67 10.46
CA VAL A 23 -0.30 5.68 9.77
C VAL A 23 -1.46 6.32 9.01
N ASP A 24 -2.02 7.42 9.52
CA ASP A 24 -3.09 8.20 8.88
C ASP A 24 -2.65 8.79 7.53
N ARG A 25 -1.40 9.29 7.45
CA ARG A 25 -0.81 9.77 6.19
C ARG A 25 -0.57 8.65 5.20
N VAL A 26 -0.16 7.48 5.69
CA VAL A 26 0.01 6.30 4.84
C VAL A 26 -1.33 5.81 4.31
N LEU A 27 -2.38 5.78 5.14
CA LEU A 27 -3.73 5.41 4.70
C LEU A 27 -4.28 6.35 3.62
N ALA A 28 -4.06 7.66 3.75
CA ALA A 28 -4.45 8.62 2.71
C ALA A 28 -3.73 8.34 1.37
N ALA A 29 -2.41 8.09 1.41
CA ALA A 29 -1.65 7.77 0.21
C ALA A 29 -2.04 6.41 -0.41
N LEU A 30 -2.37 5.41 0.42
CA LEU A 30 -2.86 4.11 -0.06
C LEU A 30 -4.20 4.25 -0.76
N LEU A 31 -5.13 5.05 -0.22
CA LEU A 31 -6.40 5.34 -0.88
C LEU A 31 -6.20 5.98 -2.26
N GLU A 32 -5.31 6.97 -2.38
CA GLU A 32 -5.00 7.60 -3.67
C GLU A 32 -4.44 6.59 -4.69
N LEU A 33 -3.58 5.67 -4.24
CA LEU A 33 -3.03 4.62 -5.10
C LEU A 33 -4.05 3.57 -5.51
N GLU A 34 -4.96 3.20 -4.60
CA GLU A 34 -6.06 2.26 -4.87
C GLU A 34 -7.01 2.85 -5.92
N LEU A 35 -7.42 4.11 -5.76
CA LEU A 35 -8.23 4.84 -6.73
C LEU A 35 -7.54 4.98 -8.10
N SER A 36 -6.21 5.02 -8.10
CA SER A 36 -5.40 5.11 -9.31
C SER A 36 -5.08 3.73 -9.93
N GLY A 37 -5.54 2.63 -9.32
CA GLY A 37 -5.35 1.27 -9.84
C GLY A 37 -3.92 0.72 -9.68
N TRP A 38 -3.11 1.26 -8.77
CA TRP A 38 -1.73 0.80 -8.53
C TRP A 38 -1.63 -0.26 -7.45
N ILE A 39 -2.60 -0.28 -6.55
CA ILE A 39 -2.68 -1.25 -5.46
C ILE A 39 -4.10 -1.78 -5.36
N GLU A 40 -4.24 -2.92 -4.71
CA GLU A 40 -5.53 -3.49 -4.33
C GLU A 40 -5.55 -3.76 -2.82
N ARG A 41 -6.66 -3.40 -2.17
CA ARG A 41 -6.94 -3.82 -0.81
C ARG A 41 -7.55 -5.23 -0.82
N GLN A 42 -6.89 -6.15 -0.13
CA GLN A 42 -7.37 -7.53 0.02
C GLN A 42 -8.28 -7.66 1.25
N PRO A 43 -9.00 -8.78 1.43
CA PRO A 43 -9.73 -9.06 2.67
C PRO A 43 -8.83 -8.87 3.91
N GLY A 44 -9.20 -7.91 4.77
CA GLY A 44 -8.40 -7.46 5.91
C GLY A 44 -7.76 -6.08 5.72
N PRO A 45 -6.79 -5.69 6.58
CA PRO A 45 -6.09 -4.42 6.49
C PRO A 45 -4.79 -4.50 5.67
N VAL A 46 -4.75 -5.32 4.61
CA VAL A 46 -3.53 -5.56 3.81
C VAL A 46 -3.67 -5.05 2.37
N TYR A 47 -2.56 -4.54 1.84
CA TYR A 47 -2.47 -3.91 0.53
C TYR A 47 -1.44 -4.64 -0.34
N LEU A 48 -1.78 -4.85 -1.60
CA LEU A 48 -0.91 -5.46 -2.61
C LEU A 48 -0.62 -4.46 -3.71
N ARG A 49 0.64 -4.39 -4.14
CA ARG A 49 1.00 -3.68 -5.37
C ARG A 49 0.59 -4.51 -6.57
N LEU A 50 -0.17 -3.91 -7.47
CA LEU A 50 -0.50 -4.50 -8.77
C LEU A 50 0.73 -4.37 -9.68
N SER A 51 1.03 -5.44 -10.42
CA SER A 51 1.98 -5.37 -11.52
C SER A 51 1.42 -4.40 -12.56
N ALA A 52 2.26 -3.49 -13.06
CA ALA A 52 1.88 -2.74 -14.24
C ALA A 52 1.64 -3.78 -15.35
N SER A 53 0.42 -3.84 -15.86
CA SER A 53 0.14 -4.65 -17.05
C SER A 53 1.10 -4.18 -18.16
N PRO A 54 1.80 -5.09 -18.87
CA PRO A 54 2.67 -4.71 -19.98
C PRO A 54 1.91 -3.98 -21.09
#